data_AF-A0A967PH40-F1
#
_entry.id   AF-A0A967PH40-F1
#
_cell.length_a   1.000
_cell.length_b   1.000
_cell.length_c   1.000
_cell.angle_alpha   90.00
_cell.angle_beta   90.00
_cell.angle_gamma   90.00
#
_symmetry.space_group_name_H-M   'P 1'
#
loop_
_entity.id
_entity.type
_entity.pdbx_description
1 polymer ?
#
loop_
_entity_poly.entity_id
_entity_poly.type
_entity_poly.pdbx_seq_one_letter_code
_entity_poly.pdbx_strand_id
1 'polypeptide(L)'
;AEAEAAVAVGESALTRFANSFIHQNVGNAHQDVGLRVAVDGRVASGSVDRADEDGLRALVESTLEVAGVMPVDDGWPGLAVPAAAPDVEHWDDATAEVTPDERAAIVAAFVAAGPDYDVAGYCETSAGTTAFANSAGQRLSGRSTRATVDGIHRSTESAGSAHQTSARIGELDGAAAGVQAADRATRGLGAFDITPGEYEVVLAPEAVATMTIFLAYYGFNAKQVIEEQSFVELGVQQFDEALSISDDPLVGADALGVPFDVEGTPSARIDLVVGGVTAGISHDRRTAARMGTDSTGHAYPGSALWGPVGESMIVAAGSD
;
A
#
# COMPACT_ATOMS: atom_id res chain seq x y z
N ALA A 1 22.02 9.90 21.80
CA ALA A 1 21.01 8.93 21.36
C ALA A 1 20.14 9.61 20.33
N GLU A 2 19.90 8.94 19.22
CA GLU A 2 18.90 9.30 18.23
C GLU A 2 17.62 8.53 18.53
N ALA A 3 16.46 9.16 18.31
CA ALA A 3 15.18 8.51 18.49
C ALA A 3 14.17 9.04 17.48
N GLU A 4 13.29 8.15 17.03
CA GLU A 4 12.11 8.47 16.23
C GLU A 4 10.92 7.67 16.73
N ALA A 5 9.75 8.29 16.66
CA ALA A 5 8.49 7.69 17.03
C ALA A 5 7.48 7.89 15.92
N ALA A 6 6.71 6.84 15.65
CA ALA A 6 5.58 6.87 14.74
C ALA A 6 4.33 6.47 15.52
N VAL A 7 3.22 7.15 15.26
CA VAL A 7 1.91 6.86 15.86
C VAL A 7 0.92 6.69 14.74
N ALA A 8 0.13 5.62 14.79
CA ALA A 8 -1.03 5.42 13.94
C ALA A 8 -2.26 5.24 14.83
N VAL A 9 -3.32 6.00 14.58
CA VAL A 9 -4.59 5.88 15.29
C VAL A 9 -5.71 5.90 14.27
N GLY A 10 -6.66 4.99 14.37
CA GLY A 10 -7.78 4.99 13.45
C GLY A 10 -8.82 3.94 13.74
N GLU A 11 -9.78 3.87 12.85
CA GLU A 11 -10.85 2.89 12.85
C GLU A 11 -10.88 2.17 11.51
N SER A 12 -11.19 0.88 11.55
CA SER A 12 -11.55 0.10 10.39
C SER A 12 -12.86 -0.64 10.63
N ALA A 13 -13.66 -0.76 9.59
CA ALA A 13 -14.94 -1.44 9.66
C ALA A 13 -15.18 -2.28 8.42
N LEU A 14 -15.79 -3.44 8.61
CA LEU A 14 -15.94 -4.48 7.59
C LEU A 14 -17.37 -5.00 7.59
N THR A 15 -17.99 -5.03 6.41
CA THR A 15 -19.23 -5.76 6.13
C THR A 15 -18.91 -6.90 5.18
N ARG A 16 -18.89 -8.14 5.69
CA ARG A 16 -18.55 -9.34 4.92
C ARG A 16 -19.79 -10.15 4.59
N PHE A 17 -19.86 -10.63 3.36
CA PHE A 17 -20.97 -11.43 2.86
C PHE A 17 -20.49 -12.72 2.20
N ALA A 18 -21.30 -13.77 2.32
CA ALA A 18 -21.07 -15.07 1.70
C ALA A 18 -22.42 -15.75 1.47
N ASN A 19 -22.51 -16.60 0.46
CA ASN A 19 -23.77 -17.21 0.03
C ASN A 19 -24.88 -16.15 -0.16
N SER A 20 -24.49 -14.97 -0.67
CA SER A 20 -25.40 -13.86 -0.96
C SER A 20 -26.09 -13.22 0.26
N PHE A 21 -25.58 -13.46 1.48
CA PHE A 21 -26.04 -12.78 2.69
C PHE A 21 -24.88 -12.20 3.51
N ILE A 22 -25.13 -11.10 4.23
CA ILE A 22 -24.16 -10.53 5.17
C ILE A 22 -24.03 -11.49 6.36
N HIS A 23 -22.83 -12.04 6.57
CA HIS A 23 -22.58 -13.00 7.65
C HIS A 23 -21.75 -12.42 8.79
N GLN A 24 -21.07 -11.29 8.57
CA GLN A 24 -20.24 -10.65 9.59
C GLN A 24 -20.20 -9.14 9.38
N ASN A 25 -20.33 -8.40 10.48
CA ASN A 25 -20.02 -6.98 10.57
C ASN A 25 -19.02 -6.77 11.72
N VAL A 26 -17.92 -6.06 11.48
CA VAL A 26 -16.88 -5.77 12.48
C VAL A 26 -16.55 -4.28 12.42
N GLY A 27 -16.30 -3.69 13.58
CA GLY A 27 -15.58 -2.43 13.72
C GLY A 27 -14.39 -2.65 14.65
N ASN A 28 -13.24 -2.07 14.33
CA ASN A 28 -12.03 -2.12 15.12
C ASN A 28 -11.44 -0.72 15.23
N ALA A 29 -11.16 -0.28 16.46
CA ALA A 29 -10.34 0.89 16.70
C ALA A 29 -8.91 0.40 16.98
N HIS A 30 -7.93 0.99 16.32
CA HIS A 30 -6.52 0.68 16.51
C HIS A 30 -5.74 1.93 16.91
N GLN A 31 -4.75 1.72 17.75
CA GLN A 31 -3.78 2.71 18.16
C GLN A 31 -2.45 1.99 18.31
N ASP A 32 -1.44 2.43 17.59
CA ASP A 32 -0.11 1.86 17.59
C ASP A 32 0.92 2.97 17.78
N VAL A 33 1.86 2.75 18.70
CA VAL A 33 3.02 3.62 18.91
C VAL A 33 4.28 2.80 18.68
N GLY A 34 5.02 3.15 17.64
CA GLY A 34 6.35 2.63 17.35
C GLY A 34 7.44 3.57 17.84
N LEU A 35 8.53 3.01 18.34
CA LEU A 35 9.75 3.73 18.71
C LEU A 35 10.96 3.02 18.11
N ARG A 36 11.82 3.77 17.42
CA ARG A 36 13.15 3.33 17.00
C ARG A 36 14.20 4.23 17.66
N VAL A 37 15.22 3.62 18.24
CA VAL A 37 16.32 4.34 18.89
C VAL A 37 17.66 3.88 18.31
N ALA A 38 18.62 4.80 18.23
CA ALA A 38 20.02 4.49 17.99
C ALA A 38 20.89 5.06 19.11
N VAL A 39 21.60 4.19 19.82
CA VAL A 39 22.47 4.53 20.95
C VAL A 39 23.85 3.95 20.69
N ASP A 40 24.87 4.82 20.58
CA ASP A 40 26.25 4.43 20.29
C ASP A 40 26.38 3.50 19.06
N GLY A 41 25.59 3.78 18.02
CA GLY A 41 25.53 3.00 16.78
C GLY A 41 24.70 1.71 16.87
N ARG A 42 24.07 1.39 18.00
CA ARG A 42 23.20 0.22 18.16
C ARG A 42 21.75 0.62 17.98
N VAL A 43 21.06 -0.04 17.05
CA VAL A 43 19.68 0.30 16.66
C VAL A 43 18.72 -0.74 17.20
N ALA A 44 17.63 -0.29 17.81
CA ALA A 44 16.53 -1.14 18.23
C ALA A 44 15.19 -0.49 17.92
N SER A 45 14.14 -1.32 17.79
CA SER A 45 12.78 -0.87 17.60
C SER A 45 11.84 -1.64 18.50
N GLY A 46 10.80 -0.97 18.98
CA GLY A 46 9.73 -1.54 19.79
C GLY A 46 8.40 -0.89 19.41
N SER A 47 7.30 -1.55 19.78
CA SER A 47 5.96 -0.99 19.62
C SER A 47 5.03 -1.42 20.75
N VAL A 48 4.01 -0.60 21.00
CA VAL A 48 2.91 -0.87 21.93
C VAL A 48 1.60 -0.33 21.35
N ASP A 49 0.48 -0.88 21.79
CA ASP A 49 -0.87 -0.36 21.53
C ASP A 49 -1.37 0.59 22.64
N ARG A 50 -0.78 0.49 23.83
CA ARG A 50 -1.08 1.32 25.00
C ARG A 50 -0.25 2.62 25.01
N ALA A 51 -0.85 3.73 24.59
CA ALA A 51 -0.21 5.06 24.57
C ALA A 51 -0.39 5.89 25.86
N ASP A 52 -0.68 5.26 27.01
CA ASP A 52 -0.66 5.96 28.31
C ASP A 52 0.78 6.19 28.80
N GLU A 53 0.97 7.06 29.80
CA GLU A 53 2.31 7.44 30.28
C GLU A 53 3.16 6.22 30.67
N ASP A 54 2.55 5.25 31.36
CA ASP A 54 3.23 4.02 31.78
C ASP A 54 3.60 3.13 30.60
N GLY A 55 2.72 3.02 29.59
CA GLY A 55 2.95 2.27 28.35
C GLY A 55 4.09 2.87 27.53
N LEU A 56 4.10 4.19 27.37
CA LEU A 56 5.17 4.90 26.67
C LEU A 56 6.50 4.81 27.42
N ARG A 57 6.49 4.90 28.75
CA ARG A 57 7.68 4.71 29.58
C ARG A 57 8.23 3.29 29.44
N ALA A 58 7.38 2.28 29.52
CA ALA A 58 7.76 0.89 29.31
C ALA A 58 8.31 0.63 27.90
N LEU A 59 7.73 1.26 26.87
CA LEU A 59 8.24 1.20 25.50
C LEU A 59 9.67 1.75 25.42
N VAL A 60 9.93 2.93 25.99
CA VAL A 60 11.26 3.53 26.00
C VAL A 60 12.26 2.66 26.76
N GLU A 61 11.93 2.21 27.96
CA GLU A 61 12.80 1.37 28.79
C GLU A 61 13.17 0.07 28.07
N SER A 62 12.17 -0.68 27.61
CA SER A 62 12.38 -1.95 26.92
C SER A 62 13.16 -1.78 25.60
N THR A 63 12.89 -0.73 24.83
CA THR A 63 13.60 -0.48 23.55
C THR A 63 15.06 -0.12 23.79
N LEU A 64 15.37 0.64 24.86
CA LEU A 64 16.75 0.96 25.25
C LEU A 64 17.50 -0.27 25.78
N GLU A 65 16.84 -1.15 26.54
CA GLU A 65 17.42 -2.43 26.99
C GLU A 65 17.81 -3.30 25.79
N VAL A 66 16.93 -3.40 24.78
CA VAL A 66 17.24 -4.11 23.53
C VAL A 66 18.40 -3.45 22.81
N ALA A 67 18.43 -2.12 22.67
CA ALA A 67 19.54 -1.41 22.03
C ALA A 67 20.89 -1.69 22.72
N GLY A 68 20.90 -1.84 24.05
CA GLY A 68 22.10 -2.15 24.83
C GLY A 68 22.75 -3.51 24.52
N VAL A 69 21.99 -4.47 23.99
CA VAL A 69 22.49 -5.81 23.64
C VAL A 69 22.63 -6.06 22.13
N MET A 70 22.11 -5.16 21.29
CA MET A 70 22.25 -5.25 19.84
C MET A 70 23.69 -4.97 19.40
N PRO A 71 24.22 -5.62 18.36
CA PRO A 71 25.49 -5.21 17.76
C PRO A 71 25.43 -3.77 17.22
N VAL A 72 26.59 -3.16 16.99
CA VAL A 72 26.67 -1.90 16.26
C VAL A 72 26.19 -2.14 14.83
N ASP A 73 25.29 -1.28 14.36
CA ASP A 73 24.79 -1.26 12.99
C ASP A 73 25.57 -0.22 12.18
N ASP A 74 26.63 -0.67 11.51
CA ASP A 74 27.44 0.16 10.61
C ASP A 74 26.63 0.68 9.40
N GLY A 75 25.45 0.09 9.14
CA GLY A 75 24.52 0.48 8.08
C GLY A 75 23.39 1.39 8.55
N TRP A 76 23.45 1.94 9.76
CA TRP A 76 22.48 2.93 10.25
C TRP A 76 22.59 4.24 9.46
N PRO A 77 21.56 4.67 8.71
CA PRO A 77 21.63 5.85 7.86
C PRO A 77 21.43 7.18 8.60
N GLY A 78 21.21 7.14 9.92
CA GLY A 78 20.80 8.31 10.69
C GLY A 78 19.33 8.69 10.47
N LEU A 79 18.85 9.62 11.29
CA LEU A 79 17.47 10.11 11.27
C LEU A 79 17.14 10.97 10.06
N ALA A 80 15.86 10.94 9.64
CA ALA A 80 15.32 11.93 8.71
C ALA A 80 15.54 13.36 9.23
N VAL A 81 16.03 14.24 8.37
CA VAL A 81 16.19 15.66 8.68
C VAL A 81 14.87 16.41 8.44
N PRO A 82 14.66 17.57 9.07
CA PRO A 82 13.45 18.36 8.87
C PRO A 82 13.16 18.66 7.40
N ALA A 83 12.01 18.20 6.92
CA ALA A 83 11.51 18.42 5.56
C ALA A 83 9.98 18.48 5.59
N ALA A 84 9.40 19.42 4.84
CA ALA A 84 7.95 19.53 4.74
C ALA A 84 7.38 18.40 3.88
N ALA A 85 6.31 17.76 4.34
CA ALA A 85 5.53 16.89 3.49
C ALA A 85 4.74 17.70 2.45
N PRO A 86 4.46 17.13 1.26
CA PRO A 86 3.51 17.68 0.33
C PRO A 86 2.17 18.03 1.00
N ASP A 87 1.58 19.16 0.61
CA ASP A 87 0.27 19.61 1.09
C ASP A 87 -0.84 18.87 0.30
N VAL A 88 -0.98 17.59 0.59
CA VAL A 88 -1.99 16.70 0.00
C VAL A 88 -2.59 15.87 1.13
N GLU A 89 -3.92 15.81 1.17
CA GLU A 89 -4.66 15.03 2.15
C GLU A 89 -5.62 14.06 1.45
N HIS A 90 -5.46 12.77 1.73
CA HIS A 90 -6.25 11.68 1.13
C HIS A 90 -7.41 11.32 2.07
N TRP A 91 -8.22 12.32 2.42
CA TRP A 91 -9.28 12.23 3.43
C TRP A 91 -10.66 12.55 2.84
N ASP A 92 -11.67 11.84 3.34
CA ASP A 92 -13.07 12.06 3.04
C ASP A 92 -13.94 11.86 4.27
N ASP A 93 -14.66 12.91 4.68
CA ASP A 93 -15.50 12.86 5.89
C ASP A 93 -16.61 11.80 5.74
N ALA A 94 -17.16 11.61 4.53
CA ALA A 94 -18.18 10.59 4.30
C ALA A 94 -17.63 9.16 4.45
N THR A 95 -16.40 8.90 4.01
CA THR A 95 -15.73 7.62 4.30
C THR A 95 -15.43 7.46 5.78
N ALA A 96 -15.01 8.52 6.48
CA ALA A 96 -14.67 8.45 7.90
C ALA A 96 -15.90 8.20 8.79
N GLU A 97 -17.06 8.72 8.41
CA GLU A 97 -18.31 8.65 9.19
C GLU A 97 -19.26 7.53 8.70
N VAL A 98 -18.83 6.73 7.73
CA VAL A 98 -19.65 5.71 7.09
C VAL A 98 -20.25 4.71 8.09
N THR A 99 -21.56 4.55 8.01
CA THR A 99 -22.33 3.64 8.83
C THR A 99 -22.29 2.19 8.30
N PRO A 100 -22.55 1.19 9.18
CA PRO A 100 -22.77 -0.19 8.75
C PRO A 100 -23.85 -0.35 7.67
N ASP A 101 -24.92 0.44 7.73
CA ASP A 101 -26.05 0.38 6.79
C ASP A 101 -25.66 0.90 5.40
N GLU A 102 -24.84 1.94 5.32
CA GLU A 102 -24.31 2.46 4.05
C GLU A 102 -23.39 1.44 3.37
N ARG A 103 -22.48 0.80 4.12
CA ARG A 103 -21.68 -0.32 3.60
C ARG A 103 -22.56 -1.50 3.17
N ALA A 104 -23.60 -1.81 3.95
CA ALA A 104 -24.54 -2.88 3.60
C ALA A 104 -25.32 -2.57 2.32
N ALA A 105 -25.62 -1.29 2.02
CA ALA A 105 -26.24 -0.90 0.76
C ALA A 105 -25.33 -1.14 -0.46
N ILE A 106 -24.03 -0.85 -0.34
CA ILE A 106 -23.03 -1.17 -1.39
C ILE A 106 -22.97 -2.68 -1.61
N VAL A 107 -22.91 -3.47 -0.54
CA VAL A 107 -22.94 -4.95 -0.60
C VAL A 107 -24.22 -5.46 -1.24
N ALA A 108 -25.38 -4.91 -0.86
CA ALA A 108 -26.67 -5.32 -1.41
C ALA A 108 -26.74 -5.04 -2.93
N ALA A 109 -26.22 -3.90 -3.37
CA ALA A 109 -26.12 -3.56 -4.79
C ALA A 109 -25.20 -4.54 -5.54
N PHE A 110 -24.05 -4.92 -4.96
CA PHE A 110 -23.14 -5.92 -5.53
C PHE A 110 -23.77 -7.30 -5.66
N VAL A 111 -24.48 -7.76 -4.62
CA VAL A 111 -25.15 -9.07 -4.61
C VAL A 111 -26.30 -9.11 -5.61
N ALA A 112 -27.06 -8.02 -5.74
CA ALA A 112 -28.18 -7.94 -6.68
C ALA A 112 -27.75 -7.81 -8.15
N ALA A 113 -26.47 -7.48 -8.40
CA ALA A 113 -25.95 -7.21 -9.72
C ALA A 113 -25.46 -8.50 -10.40
N GLY A 114 -26.37 -9.26 -11.00
CA GLY A 114 -26.01 -10.46 -11.76
C GLY A 114 -27.17 -11.45 -11.94
N PRO A 115 -26.94 -12.57 -12.65
CA PRO A 115 -27.83 -13.72 -12.63
C PRO A 115 -27.78 -14.42 -11.26
N ASP A 116 -28.57 -15.48 -11.09
CA ASP A 116 -28.63 -16.27 -9.85
C ASP A 116 -27.34 -17.08 -9.64
N TYR A 117 -26.32 -16.43 -9.08
CA TYR A 117 -25.00 -16.97 -8.74
C TYR A 117 -24.75 -16.87 -7.23
N ASP A 118 -23.84 -17.72 -6.74
CA ASP A 118 -23.33 -17.62 -5.38
C ASP A 118 -22.39 -16.41 -5.28
N VAL A 119 -22.70 -15.47 -4.38
CA VAL A 119 -21.91 -14.24 -4.23
C VAL A 119 -21.20 -14.22 -2.87
N ALA A 120 -19.94 -13.80 -2.85
CA ALA A 120 -19.15 -13.61 -1.63
C ALA A 120 -18.17 -12.44 -1.79
N GLY A 121 -17.83 -11.79 -0.67
CA GLY A 121 -16.95 -10.63 -0.69
C GLY A 121 -17.05 -9.80 0.57
N TYR A 122 -16.60 -8.55 0.48
CA TYR A 122 -16.71 -7.57 1.54
C TYR A 122 -16.78 -6.13 1.02
N CYS A 123 -17.30 -5.25 1.88
CA CYS A 123 -17.04 -3.82 1.83
C CYS A 123 -16.31 -3.42 3.11
N GLU A 124 -15.14 -2.81 2.98
CA GLU A 124 -14.28 -2.36 4.07
C GLU A 124 -14.06 -0.85 3.98
N THR A 125 -14.02 -0.19 5.13
CA THR A 125 -13.68 1.22 5.24
C THR A 125 -12.69 1.43 6.37
N SER A 126 -11.74 2.33 6.20
CA SER A 126 -10.83 2.76 7.25
C SER A 126 -10.62 4.26 7.23
N ALA A 127 -10.37 4.82 8.41
CA ALA A 127 -10.07 6.23 8.62
C ALA A 127 -9.03 6.34 9.73
N GLY A 128 -7.96 7.08 9.51
CA GLY A 128 -6.89 7.18 10.49
C GLY A 128 -6.01 8.41 10.36
N THR A 129 -5.25 8.64 11.41
CA THR A 129 -4.21 9.67 11.52
C THR A 129 -2.88 8.99 11.77
N THR A 130 -1.87 9.40 11.03
CA THR A 130 -0.48 9.01 11.24
C THR A 130 0.32 10.24 11.65
N ALA A 131 1.19 10.09 12.63
CA ALA A 131 2.13 11.12 13.05
C ALA A 131 3.54 10.53 13.21
N PHE A 132 4.54 11.32 12.86
CA PHE A 132 5.95 10.98 12.98
C PHE A 132 6.70 12.12 13.67
N ALA A 133 7.61 11.79 14.58
CA ALA A 133 8.54 12.75 15.14
C ALA A 133 9.90 12.11 15.45
N ASN A 134 10.99 12.86 15.27
CA ASN A 134 12.32 12.40 15.67
C ASN A 134 13.15 13.46 16.40
N SER A 135 14.25 13.02 17.01
CA SER A 135 15.16 13.89 17.77
C SER A 135 16.02 14.83 16.91
N ALA A 136 16.03 14.64 15.59
CA ALA A 136 16.64 15.56 14.63
C ALA A 136 15.71 16.73 14.26
N GLY A 137 14.46 16.72 14.77
CA GLY A 137 13.49 17.79 14.62
C GLY A 137 12.46 17.56 13.52
N GLN A 138 12.49 16.42 12.82
CA GLN A 138 11.45 16.10 11.84
C GLN A 138 10.13 15.84 12.55
N ARG A 139 9.05 16.42 12.01
CA ARG A 139 7.69 16.32 12.54
C ARG A 139 6.71 16.33 11.39
N LEU A 140 5.98 15.24 11.22
CA LEU A 140 4.98 15.08 10.18
C LEU A 140 3.69 14.52 10.77
N SER A 141 2.57 14.89 10.18
CA SER A 141 1.28 14.30 10.49
C SER A 141 0.40 14.35 9.26
N GLY A 142 -0.40 13.33 9.06
CA GLY A 142 -1.36 13.25 7.97
C GLY A 142 -2.54 12.38 8.37
N ARG A 143 -3.63 12.51 7.62
CA ARG A 143 -4.82 11.69 7.77
C ARG A 143 -5.15 11.06 6.45
N SER A 144 -5.77 9.89 6.51
CA SER A 144 -6.25 9.22 5.32
C SER A 144 -7.50 8.40 5.59
N THR A 145 -8.30 8.26 4.53
CA THR A 145 -9.42 7.33 4.46
C THR A 145 -9.22 6.35 3.33
N ARG A 146 -9.86 5.19 3.44
CA ARG A 146 -9.93 4.19 2.39
C ARG A 146 -11.28 3.50 2.45
N ALA A 147 -11.87 3.25 1.30
CA ALA A 147 -13.04 2.43 1.10
C ALA A 147 -12.73 1.41 0.00
N THR A 148 -13.11 0.16 0.24
CA THR A 148 -12.91 -0.95 -0.70
C THR A 148 -14.19 -1.78 -0.80
N VAL A 149 -14.58 -2.14 -2.01
CA VAL A 149 -15.52 -3.25 -2.27
C VAL A 149 -14.81 -4.30 -3.12
N ASP A 150 -14.88 -5.55 -2.67
CA ASP A 150 -14.23 -6.68 -3.30
C ASP A 150 -15.16 -7.88 -3.22
N GLY A 151 -15.31 -8.60 -4.32
CA GLY A 151 -16.13 -9.81 -4.30
C GLY A 151 -16.08 -10.61 -5.57
N ILE A 152 -16.74 -11.76 -5.49
CA ILE A 152 -16.91 -12.69 -6.58
C ILE A 152 -18.38 -13.00 -6.83
N HIS A 153 -18.69 -13.26 -8.08
CA HIS A 153 -19.88 -13.99 -8.52
C HIS A 153 -19.44 -15.37 -8.99
N ARG A 154 -20.08 -16.43 -8.49
CA ARG A 154 -19.68 -17.82 -8.76
C ARG A 154 -20.86 -18.65 -9.24
N SER A 155 -20.71 -19.23 -10.42
CA SER A 155 -21.57 -20.29 -10.95
C SER A 155 -21.07 -21.68 -10.49
N THR A 156 -21.67 -22.75 -11.00
CA THR A 156 -21.17 -24.11 -10.76
C THR A 156 -19.87 -24.43 -11.49
N GLU A 157 -19.53 -23.70 -12.56
CA GLU A 157 -18.40 -24.01 -13.45
C GLU A 157 -17.31 -22.93 -13.45
N SER A 158 -17.66 -21.70 -13.08
CA SER A 158 -16.78 -20.55 -13.22
C SER A 158 -17.06 -19.48 -12.16
N ALA A 159 -16.06 -18.66 -11.87
CA ALA A 159 -16.14 -17.51 -10.98
C ALA A 159 -15.49 -16.29 -11.62
N GLY A 160 -16.01 -15.10 -11.32
CA GLY A 160 -15.46 -13.82 -11.72
C GLY A 160 -15.37 -12.89 -10.53
N SER A 161 -14.25 -12.16 -10.41
CA SER A 161 -14.01 -11.17 -9.37
C SER A 161 -14.23 -9.74 -9.88
N ALA A 162 -14.47 -8.82 -8.97
CA ALA A 162 -14.31 -7.39 -9.19
C ALA A 162 -13.90 -6.71 -7.89
N HIS A 163 -13.17 -5.62 -8.03
CA HIS A 163 -12.61 -4.85 -6.94
C HIS A 163 -12.66 -3.36 -7.28
N GLN A 164 -13.01 -2.53 -6.31
CA GLN A 164 -12.88 -1.07 -6.37
C GLN A 164 -12.31 -0.58 -5.04
N THR A 165 -11.37 0.36 -5.11
CA THR A 165 -10.81 1.05 -3.94
C THR A 165 -10.72 2.54 -4.23
N SER A 166 -11.03 3.38 -3.23
CA SER A 166 -10.86 4.83 -3.26
C SER A 166 -10.66 5.38 -1.83
N ALA A 167 -10.17 6.60 -1.69
CA ALA A 167 -10.27 7.35 -0.43
C ALA A 167 -11.72 7.76 -0.10
N ARG A 168 -12.61 7.80 -1.11
CA ARG A 168 -14.01 8.27 -1.03
C ARG A 168 -14.97 7.12 -1.23
N ILE A 169 -15.82 6.88 -0.25
CA ILE A 169 -16.82 5.81 -0.36
C ILE A 169 -17.87 6.11 -1.42
N GLY A 170 -18.16 7.39 -1.67
CA GLY A 170 -19.08 7.82 -2.72
C GLY A 170 -18.62 7.48 -4.14
N GLU A 171 -17.35 7.11 -4.33
CA GLU A 171 -16.82 6.64 -5.62
C GLU A 171 -16.96 5.11 -5.80
N LEU A 172 -17.35 4.38 -4.75
CA LEU A 172 -17.65 2.95 -4.87
C LEU A 172 -19.03 2.73 -5.48
N ASP A 173 -19.09 1.96 -6.56
CA ASP A 173 -20.32 1.51 -7.19
C ASP A 173 -20.43 -0.01 -7.08
N GLY A 174 -21.09 -0.46 -6.01
CA GLY A 174 -21.33 -1.87 -5.77
C GLY A 174 -22.06 -2.57 -6.92
N ALA A 175 -23.00 -1.89 -7.59
CA ALA A 175 -23.72 -2.47 -8.72
C ALA A 175 -22.80 -2.66 -9.92
N ALA A 176 -21.99 -1.66 -10.28
CA ALA A 176 -21.04 -1.77 -11.38
C ALA A 176 -19.99 -2.86 -11.12
N ALA A 177 -19.45 -2.93 -9.90
CA ALA A 177 -18.52 -3.98 -9.51
C ALA A 177 -19.18 -5.38 -9.58
N GLY A 178 -20.42 -5.52 -9.10
CA GLY A 178 -21.16 -6.78 -9.21
C GLY A 178 -21.42 -7.21 -10.65
N VAL A 179 -21.83 -6.28 -11.53
CA VAL A 179 -22.00 -6.54 -12.97
C VAL A 179 -20.70 -7.03 -13.60
N GLN A 180 -19.57 -6.40 -13.28
CA GLN A 180 -18.26 -6.82 -13.79
C GLN A 180 -17.88 -8.23 -13.32
N ALA A 181 -18.08 -8.55 -12.04
CA ALA A 181 -17.82 -9.87 -11.49
C ALA A 181 -18.71 -10.94 -12.15
N ALA A 182 -20.02 -10.66 -12.28
CA ALA A 182 -20.99 -11.55 -12.91
C ALA A 182 -20.69 -11.77 -14.40
N ASP A 183 -20.31 -10.73 -15.14
CA ASP A 183 -19.91 -10.84 -16.55
C ASP A 183 -18.68 -11.74 -16.71
N ARG A 184 -17.65 -11.54 -15.87
CA ARG A 184 -16.44 -12.37 -15.88
C ARG A 184 -16.77 -13.84 -15.59
N ALA A 185 -17.62 -14.11 -14.60
CA ALA A 185 -18.09 -15.46 -14.28
C ALA A 185 -18.85 -16.10 -15.47
N THR A 186 -19.72 -15.31 -16.11
CA THR A 186 -20.54 -15.77 -17.25
C THR A 186 -19.67 -16.07 -18.47
N ARG A 187 -18.69 -15.20 -18.79
CA ARG A 187 -17.76 -15.41 -19.90
C ARG A 187 -16.81 -16.58 -19.69
N GLY A 188 -16.56 -16.96 -18.43
CA GLY A 188 -15.77 -18.12 -18.08
C GLY A 188 -16.52 -19.45 -18.18
N LEU A 189 -17.82 -19.46 -18.49
CA LEU A 189 -18.57 -20.69 -18.74
C LEU A 189 -18.09 -21.38 -20.02
N GLY A 190 -18.00 -22.71 -19.98
CA GLY A 190 -17.53 -23.49 -21.13
C GLY A 190 -16.06 -23.22 -21.50
N ALA A 191 -15.26 -22.74 -20.55
CA ALA A 191 -13.81 -22.64 -20.74
C ALA A 191 -13.22 -23.99 -21.17
N PHE A 192 -12.23 -23.94 -22.05
CA PHE A 192 -11.59 -25.11 -22.63
C PHE A 192 -10.07 -24.96 -22.60
N ASP A 193 -9.38 -26.08 -22.64
CA ASP A 193 -7.92 -26.11 -22.67
C ASP A 193 -7.39 -25.62 -24.02
N ILE A 194 -6.46 -24.67 -23.97
CA ILE A 194 -5.71 -24.24 -25.15
C ILE A 194 -4.43 -25.07 -25.28
N THR A 195 -3.98 -25.32 -26.51
CA THR A 195 -2.68 -25.96 -26.75
C THR A 195 -1.55 -25.04 -26.30
N PRO A 196 -0.50 -25.52 -25.62
CA PRO A 196 0.66 -24.68 -25.28
C PRO A 196 1.31 -24.08 -26.53
N GLY A 197 1.60 -22.78 -26.50
CA GLY A 197 2.16 -22.04 -27.63
C GLY A 197 2.33 -20.57 -27.32
N GLU A 198 2.81 -19.82 -28.32
CA GLU A 198 2.91 -18.35 -28.27
C GLU A 198 1.62 -17.73 -28.76
N TYR A 199 1.04 -16.84 -27.96
CA TYR A 199 -0.21 -16.15 -28.25
C TYR A 199 -0.05 -14.67 -27.96
N GLU A 200 -0.68 -13.86 -28.79
CA GLU A 200 -0.94 -12.47 -28.45
C GLU A 200 -2.00 -12.42 -27.35
N VAL A 201 -1.72 -11.67 -26.28
CA VAL A 201 -2.61 -11.56 -25.12
C VAL A 201 -2.90 -10.10 -24.83
N VAL A 202 -4.16 -9.79 -24.56
CA VAL A 202 -4.57 -8.48 -24.06
C VAL A 202 -4.78 -8.61 -22.56
N LEU A 203 -3.91 -7.96 -21.78
CA LEU A 203 -3.99 -7.98 -20.32
C LEU A 203 -4.97 -6.92 -19.83
N ALA A 204 -5.92 -7.33 -19.00
CA ALA A 204 -6.82 -6.40 -18.33
C ALA A 204 -6.06 -5.54 -17.30
N PRO A 205 -6.54 -4.33 -16.96
CA PRO A 205 -5.86 -3.42 -16.03
C PRO A 205 -5.45 -4.08 -14.69
N GLU A 206 -6.29 -4.94 -14.12
CA GLU A 206 -6.01 -5.67 -12.87
C GLU A 206 -4.84 -6.65 -12.99
N ALA A 207 -4.70 -7.31 -14.15
CA ALA A 207 -3.55 -8.18 -14.42
C ALA A 207 -2.26 -7.36 -14.54
N VAL A 208 -2.32 -6.21 -15.21
CA VAL A 208 -1.18 -5.28 -15.32
C VAL A 208 -0.80 -4.72 -13.95
N ALA A 209 -1.77 -4.29 -13.13
CA ALA A 209 -1.53 -3.82 -11.76
C ALA A 209 -0.88 -4.90 -10.88
N THR A 210 -1.29 -6.16 -11.03
CA THR A 210 -0.62 -7.28 -10.34
C THR A 210 0.84 -7.44 -10.79
N MET A 211 1.10 -7.30 -12.09
CA MET A 211 2.47 -7.34 -12.60
C MET A 211 3.33 -6.19 -12.08
N THR A 212 2.78 -4.97 -12.00
CA THR A 212 3.55 -3.82 -11.48
C THR A 212 3.92 -3.97 -10.01
N ILE A 213 3.08 -4.63 -9.18
CA ILE A 213 3.46 -5.00 -7.81
C ILE A 213 4.73 -5.84 -7.80
N PHE A 214 4.79 -6.89 -8.64
CA PHE A 214 6.00 -7.74 -8.71
C PHE A 214 7.22 -6.99 -9.23
N LEU A 215 7.03 -6.09 -10.21
CA LEU A 215 8.11 -5.22 -10.69
C LEU A 215 8.60 -4.27 -9.59
N ALA A 216 7.71 -3.72 -8.76
CA ALA A 216 8.07 -2.86 -7.64
C ALA A 216 8.87 -3.63 -6.58
N TYR A 217 8.42 -4.82 -6.19
CA TYR A 217 9.09 -5.64 -5.16
C TYR A 217 10.44 -6.21 -5.59
N TYR A 218 10.52 -6.78 -6.80
CA TYR A 218 11.68 -7.56 -7.24
C TYR A 218 12.58 -6.79 -8.21
N GLY A 219 12.05 -5.78 -8.90
CA GLY A 219 12.79 -4.95 -9.84
C GLY A 219 13.23 -3.63 -9.23
N PHE A 220 12.28 -2.71 -9.09
CA PHE A 220 12.49 -1.31 -8.73
C PHE A 220 12.73 -1.06 -7.23
N ASN A 221 13.14 -2.08 -6.50
CA ASN A 221 13.49 -2.03 -5.09
C ASN A 221 15.01 -1.93 -4.95
N ALA A 222 15.52 -0.83 -4.39
CA ALA A 222 16.97 -0.63 -4.28
C ALA A 222 17.68 -1.70 -3.45
N LYS A 223 17.03 -2.33 -2.47
CA LYS A 223 17.64 -3.45 -1.74
C LYS A 223 17.92 -4.64 -2.67
N GLN A 224 16.97 -4.97 -3.56
CA GLN A 224 17.14 -6.05 -4.53
C GLN A 224 18.26 -5.74 -5.54
N VAL A 225 18.39 -4.48 -5.95
CA VAL A 225 19.50 -4.03 -6.82
C VAL A 225 20.83 -4.18 -6.10
N ILE A 226 20.95 -3.68 -4.87
CA ILE A 226 22.19 -3.75 -4.08
C ILE A 226 22.59 -5.19 -3.76
N GLU A 227 21.62 -6.09 -3.63
CA GLU A 227 21.83 -7.52 -3.37
C GLU A 227 21.95 -8.37 -4.63
N GLU A 228 22.01 -7.74 -5.81
CA GLU A 228 22.18 -8.40 -7.11
C GLU A 228 21.07 -9.43 -7.42
N GLN A 229 19.86 -9.18 -6.91
CA GLN A 229 18.65 -9.99 -7.11
C GLN A 229 17.64 -9.35 -8.07
N SER A 230 17.81 -8.07 -8.37
CA SER A 230 16.98 -7.33 -9.32
C SER A 230 17.42 -7.52 -10.77
N PHE A 231 16.47 -7.46 -11.70
CA PHE A 231 16.76 -7.38 -13.14
C PHE A 231 17.16 -5.96 -13.58
N VAL A 232 16.95 -4.94 -12.74
CA VAL A 232 17.04 -3.52 -13.13
C VAL A 232 18.46 -3.11 -13.49
N GLU A 233 18.59 -2.50 -14.66
CA GLU A 233 19.79 -1.82 -15.16
C GLU A 233 19.44 -0.36 -15.48
N LEU A 234 19.86 0.57 -14.60
CA LEU A 234 19.57 1.99 -14.75
C LEU A 234 20.16 2.56 -16.06
N GLY A 235 19.34 3.29 -16.81
CA GLY A 235 19.70 3.91 -18.09
C GLY A 235 19.65 2.98 -19.30
N VAL A 236 19.18 1.73 -19.13
CA VAL A 236 19.08 0.73 -20.20
C VAL A 236 17.65 0.60 -20.71
N GLN A 237 17.49 0.39 -22.02
CA GLN A 237 16.22 0.02 -22.65
C GLN A 237 15.87 -1.44 -22.30
N GLN A 238 15.20 -1.64 -21.17
CA GLN A 238 14.79 -2.98 -20.72
C GLN A 238 13.37 -3.34 -21.15
N PHE A 239 12.58 -2.34 -21.56
CA PHE A 239 11.19 -2.49 -21.94
C PHE A 239 10.93 -1.88 -23.33
N ASP A 240 9.75 -2.17 -23.89
CA ASP A 240 9.27 -1.56 -25.13
C ASP A 240 9.16 -0.03 -25.00
N GLU A 241 9.46 0.70 -26.07
CA GLU A 241 9.43 2.18 -26.08
C GLU A 241 8.06 2.77 -25.76
N ALA A 242 6.98 2.01 -25.95
CA ALA A 242 5.63 2.42 -25.59
C ALA A 242 5.36 2.37 -24.07
N LEU A 243 6.22 1.72 -23.28
CA LEU A 243 5.97 1.52 -21.84
C LEU A 243 6.58 2.65 -21.02
N SER A 244 5.77 3.29 -20.17
CA SER A 244 6.25 4.15 -19.09
C SER A 244 5.54 3.82 -17.79
N ILE A 245 6.31 3.77 -16.71
CA ILE A 245 5.85 3.40 -15.37
C ILE A 245 6.39 4.42 -14.38
N SER A 246 5.52 4.95 -13.51
CA SER A 246 5.91 5.76 -12.36
C SER A 246 5.33 5.19 -11.08
N ASP A 247 5.92 5.53 -9.94
CA ASP A 247 5.26 5.47 -8.64
C ASP A 247 4.93 6.91 -8.23
N ASP A 248 3.67 7.20 -7.90
CA ASP A 248 3.26 8.54 -7.50
C ASP A 248 2.22 8.50 -6.36
N PRO A 249 2.66 8.56 -5.10
CA PRO A 249 1.76 8.57 -3.94
C PRO A 249 1.02 9.91 -3.76
N LEU A 250 1.29 10.87 -4.65
CA LEU A 250 0.70 12.21 -4.65
C LEU A 250 -0.27 12.38 -5.83
N VAL A 251 -0.61 11.30 -6.54
CA VAL A 251 -1.45 11.34 -7.74
C VAL A 251 -2.90 11.70 -7.41
N GLY A 252 -3.15 13.00 -7.28
CA GLY A 252 -4.48 13.57 -7.19
C GLY A 252 -5.35 12.97 -6.09
N ALA A 253 -6.64 12.95 -6.37
CA ALA A 253 -7.69 12.63 -5.41
C ALA A 253 -7.84 11.12 -5.12
N ASP A 254 -7.21 10.27 -5.95
CA ASP A 254 -7.37 8.81 -5.97
C ASP A 254 -6.23 8.09 -5.21
N ALA A 255 -5.17 8.81 -4.87
CA ALA A 255 -4.09 8.28 -4.04
C ALA A 255 -4.56 7.97 -2.62
N LEU A 256 -3.84 7.06 -1.96
CA LEU A 256 -4.16 6.55 -0.63
C LEU A 256 -3.01 6.82 0.33
N GLY A 257 -3.31 6.81 1.63
CA GLY A 257 -2.29 6.93 2.67
C GLY A 257 -1.91 8.37 3.00
N VAL A 258 -0.73 8.56 3.58
CA VAL A 258 -0.21 9.88 3.97
C VAL A 258 1.04 10.20 3.14
N PRO A 259 1.36 11.48 2.89
CA PRO A 259 2.43 11.87 1.95
C PRO A 259 3.84 11.79 2.57
N PHE A 260 4.09 10.77 3.41
CA PHE A 260 5.39 10.49 4.00
C PHE A 260 5.49 9.02 4.44
N ASP A 261 6.72 8.52 4.47
CA ASP A 261 7.02 7.13 4.77
C ASP A 261 7.24 6.87 6.27
N VAL A 262 7.44 5.60 6.66
CA VAL A 262 7.57 5.23 8.09
C VAL A 262 8.88 5.70 8.74
N GLU A 263 9.83 6.22 7.97
CA GLU A 263 11.08 6.82 8.46
C GLU A 263 10.99 8.35 8.53
N GLY A 264 9.81 8.91 8.25
CA GLY A 264 9.55 10.34 8.28
C GLY A 264 10.09 11.09 7.06
N THR A 265 10.36 10.38 5.96
CA THR A 265 10.77 10.98 4.70
C THR A 265 9.53 11.35 3.89
N PRO A 266 9.36 12.63 3.47
CA PRO A 266 8.30 13.03 2.57
C PRO A 266 8.28 12.19 1.29
N SER A 267 7.10 11.73 0.89
CA SER A 267 6.95 10.92 -0.31
C SER A 267 7.15 11.77 -1.56
N ALA A 268 7.74 11.17 -2.59
CA ALA A 268 7.95 11.81 -3.89
C ALA A 268 7.61 10.85 -5.02
N ARG A 269 7.14 11.41 -6.14
CA ARG A 269 7.00 10.66 -7.39
C ARG A 269 8.37 10.15 -7.86
N ILE A 270 8.41 8.93 -8.36
CA ILE A 270 9.55 8.34 -9.06
C ILE A 270 9.12 7.91 -10.45
N ASP A 271 9.84 8.35 -11.47
CA ASP A 271 9.74 7.73 -12.80
C ASP A 271 10.62 6.48 -12.83
N LEU A 272 10.00 5.31 -12.94
CA LEU A 272 10.68 4.01 -12.91
C LEU A 272 11.09 3.57 -14.31
N VAL A 273 10.20 3.76 -15.28
CA VAL A 273 10.42 3.50 -16.71
C VAL A 273 9.92 4.69 -17.51
N VAL A 274 10.76 5.22 -18.41
CA VAL A 274 10.42 6.32 -19.31
C VAL A 274 10.73 5.90 -20.74
N GLY A 275 9.70 5.73 -21.57
CA GLY A 275 9.86 5.28 -22.95
C GLY A 275 10.63 3.97 -23.07
N GLY A 276 10.36 3.03 -22.17
CA GLY A 276 11.00 1.73 -22.04
C GLY A 276 12.42 1.72 -21.45
N VAL A 277 12.98 2.89 -21.15
CA VAL A 277 14.27 3.02 -20.44
C VAL A 277 14.03 2.99 -18.94
N THR A 278 14.74 2.11 -18.22
CA THR A 278 14.70 2.08 -16.75
C THR A 278 15.39 3.33 -16.19
N ALA A 279 14.62 4.20 -15.54
CA ALA A 279 15.05 5.53 -15.14
C ALA A 279 15.30 5.68 -13.64
N GLY A 280 14.61 4.88 -12.81
CA GLY A 280 14.65 5.05 -11.35
C GLY A 280 14.32 3.77 -10.59
N ILE A 281 14.61 3.81 -9.29
CA ILE A 281 14.30 2.78 -8.30
C ILE A 281 13.89 3.45 -6.99
N SER A 282 13.10 2.75 -6.17
CA SER A 282 12.67 3.21 -4.86
C SER A 282 13.76 3.04 -3.80
N HIS A 283 13.85 4.00 -2.88
CA HIS A 283 14.84 4.06 -1.81
C HIS A 283 14.20 4.34 -0.44
N ASP A 284 14.54 3.52 0.55
CA ASP A 284 14.46 3.89 1.96
C ASP A 284 15.77 4.61 2.36
N ARG A 285 15.89 5.11 3.60
CA ARG A 285 17.09 5.84 4.02
C ARG A 285 18.34 4.98 3.99
N ARG A 286 18.23 3.67 4.25
CA ARG A 286 19.37 2.75 4.31
C ARG A 286 19.93 2.46 2.91
N THR A 287 19.07 2.13 1.97
CA THR A 287 19.46 1.86 0.57
C THR A 287 19.94 3.14 -0.11
N ALA A 288 19.33 4.29 0.19
CA ALA A 288 19.82 5.60 -0.23
C ALA A 288 21.26 5.87 0.23
N ALA A 289 21.52 5.70 1.53
CA ALA A 289 22.86 5.88 2.09
C ALA A 289 23.89 4.93 1.47
N ARG A 290 23.53 3.66 1.23
CA ARG A 290 24.41 2.66 0.59
C ARG A 290 24.74 3.00 -0.87
N MET A 291 23.83 3.63 -1.58
CA MET A 291 24.01 4.00 -2.99
C MET A 291 24.47 5.46 -3.18
N GLY A 292 24.67 6.22 -2.10
CA GLY A 292 25.10 7.62 -2.16
C GLY A 292 24.05 8.54 -2.81
N THR A 293 22.77 8.26 -2.59
CA THR A 293 21.62 9.03 -3.08
C THR A 293 20.70 9.41 -1.91
N ASP A 294 19.58 10.06 -2.21
CA ASP A 294 18.54 10.42 -1.26
C ASP A 294 17.42 9.35 -1.20
N SER A 295 16.74 9.26 -0.06
CA SER A 295 15.55 8.42 0.06
C SER A 295 14.40 9.01 -0.76
N THR A 296 13.61 8.14 -1.36
CA THR A 296 12.44 8.52 -2.15
C THR A 296 11.15 8.54 -1.33
N GLY A 297 11.23 8.28 -0.01
CA GLY A 297 10.05 8.21 0.87
C GLY A 297 9.19 6.97 0.59
N HIS A 298 9.83 5.80 0.51
CA HIS A 298 9.21 4.51 0.15
C HIS A 298 9.46 3.41 1.20
N ALA A 299 9.83 3.80 2.42
CA ALA A 299 9.87 2.86 3.53
C ALA A 299 8.46 2.58 4.07
N TYR A 300 8.15 1.31 4.30
CA TYR A 300 6.91 0.84 4.91
C TYR A 300 7.22 -0.08 6.11
N PRO A 301 6.22 -0.44 6.94
CA PRO A 301 6.42 -1.40 8.02
C PRO A 301 6.97 -2.73 7.50
N GLY A 302 8.25 -3.02 7.77
CA GLY A 302 8.93 -4.21 7.27
C GLY A 302 9.99 -3.94 6.18
N SER A 303 10.18 -2.70 5.71
CA SER A 303 11.24 -2.35 4.76
C SER A 303 12.64 -2.70 5.23
N ALA A 304 12.88 -2.75 6.55
CA ALA A 304 14.15 -3.25 7.07
C ALA A 304 14.49 -4.68 6.59
N LEU A 305 13.47 -5.53 6.37
CA LEU A 305 13.61 -6.90 5.89
C LEU A 305 13.50 -6.99 4.36
N TRP A 306 12.58 -6.24 3.76
CA TRP A 306 12.18 -6.42 2.37
C TRP A 306 12.65 -5.31 1.43
N GLY A 307 13.14 -4.20 1.95
CA GLY A 307 13.52 -3.00 1.21
C GLY A 307 12.34 -2.05 0.95
N PRO A 308 12.61 -0.92 0.30
CA PRO A 308 11.59 0.03 -0.14
C PRO A 308 10.78 -0.52 -1.31
N VAL A 309 9.50 -0.15 -1.40
CA VAL A 309 8.59 -0.60 -2.46
C VAL A 309 7.71 0.58 -2.90
N GLY A 310 7.49 0.69 -4.21
CA GLY A 310 6.46 1.60 -4.77
C GLY A 310 5.06 1.04 -4.51
N GLU A 311 4.22 1.83 -3.86
CA GLU A 311 2.86 1.46 -3.47
C GLU A 311 1.78 2.10 -4.35
N SER A 312 2.13 3.08 -5.19
CA SER A 312 1.25 3.85 -6.06
C SER A 312 1.71 3.79 -7.52
N MET A 313 1.86 2.56 -8.03
CA MET A 313 2.35 2.27 -9.38
C MET A 313 1.35 2.66 -10.46
N ILE A 314 1.79 3.45 -11.44
CA ILE A 314 1.00 3.95 -12.56
C ILE A 314 1.67 3.52 -13.86
N VAL A 315 0.93 2.84 -14.73
CA VAL A 315 1.33 2.62 -16.13
C VAL A 315 0.70 3.74 -16.96
N ALA A 316 1.53 4.47 -17.70
CA ALA A 316 1.04 5.53 -18.56
C ALA A 316 0.09 4.99 -19.64
N ALA A 317 -0.93 5.76 -19.99
CA ALA A 317 -1.78 5.44 -21.13
C ALA A 317 -0.96 5.47 -22.43
N GLY A 318 -1.21 4.53 -23.33
CA GLY A 318 -0.64 4.55 -24.67
C GLY A 318 -1.15 5.75 -25.47
N SER A 319 -0.35 6.20 -26.44
CA SER A 319 -0.81 7.12 -27.48
C SER A 319 -1.45 6.34 -28.62
N ASP A 320 -2.63 6.80 -29.09
CA ASP A 320 -3.29 6.30 -30.31
C ASP A 320 -2.44 6.43 -31.57
#